data_AF-A0A8J7N1F7-F1
#
_entry.id   AF-A0A8J7N1F7-F1
#
_cell.length_a   1.000
_cell.length_b   1.000
_cell.length_c   1.000
_cell.angle_alpha   90.00
_cell.angle_beta   90.00
_cell.angle_gamma   90.00
#
_symmetry.space_group_name_H-M   'P 1'
#
loop_
_entity.id
_entity.type
_entity.pdbx_description
1 polymer ?
#
loop_
_entity_poly.entity_id
_entity_poly.type
_entity_poly.pdbx_seq_one_letter_code
_entity_poly.pdbx_strand_id
1 'polypeptide(L)'
;WIVAAILFAGDLGLALLFELVDLDGLSQLWATLGWHVIVGFAAEDLRRWTLRLRGYALAEIVAAENAAAAERRYFDHHPAMAKPAWR
;
A
#
# COMPACT_ATOMS: atom_id res chain seq x y z
N TRP A 1 5.30 3.61 9.57
CA TRP A 1 5.20 2.96 10.89
C TRP A 1 3.76 2.69 11.32
N ILE A 2 2.81 3.64 11.22
CA ILE A 2 1.40 3.38 11.61
C ILE A 2 0.79 2.15 10.92
N VAL A 3 0.99 1.98 9.61
CA VAL A 3 0.48 0.81 8.88
C VAL A 3 1.10 -0.49 9.41
N ALA A 4 2.40 -0.51 9.68
CA ALA A 4 3.07 -1.68 10.23
C ALA A 4 2.51 -2.06 11.62
N ALA A 5 2.22 -1.06 12.47
CA ALA A 5 1.60 -1.30 13.77
C ALA A 5 0.17 -1.88 13.63
N ILE A 6 -0.61 -1.40 12.66
CA ILE A 6 -1.95 -1.94 12.37
C ILE A 6 -1.87 -3.38 11.87
N LEU A 7 -0.96 -3.68 10.94
CA LEU A 7 -0.78 -5.04 10.41
C LEU A 7 -0.33 -6.00 11.51
N PHE A 8 0.66 -5.60 12.32
CA PHE A 8 1.10 -6.39 13.47
C PHE A 8 -0.02 -6.66 14.48
N ALA A 9 -0.84 -5.64 14.78
CA ALA A 9 -2.00 -5.83 15.66
C ALA A 9 -3.03 -6.79 15.03
N GLY A 10 -3.20 -6.78 13.71
CA GLY A 10 -4.02 -7.74 12.98
C GLY A 10 -3.48 -9.17 13.08
N ASP A 11 -2.18 -9.37 12.88
CA ASP A 11 -1.52 -10.68 13.03
C ASP A 11 -1.65 -11.20 14.47
N LEU A 12 -1.44 -10.34 15.45
CA LEU A 12 -1.61 -10.67 16.87
C LEU A 12 -3.07 -11.06 17.16
N GLY A 13 -4.04 -10.29 16.66
CA GLY A 13 -5.46 -10.60 16.81
C GLY A 13 -5.86 -11.92 16.17
N LEU A 14 -5.30 -12.24 15.00
CA LEU A 14 -5.53 -13.50 14.31
C LEU A 14 -4.96 -14.69 15.11
N ALA A 15 -3.75 -14.54 15.65
CA ALA A 15 -3.14 -15.56 16.51
C ALA A 15 -3.98 -15.84 17.77
N LEU A 16 -4.42 -14.78 18.45
CA LEU A 16 -5.30 -14.89 19.63
C LEU A 16 -6.64 -15.55 19.28
N LEU A 17 -7.20 -15.24 18.09
CA LEU A 17 -8.42 -15.85 17.62
C LEU A 17 -8.25 -17.36 17.42
N PHE A 18 -7.13 -17.80 16.84
CA PHE A 18 -6.85 -19.23 16.64
C PHE A 18 -6.79 -20.00 17.96
N GLU A 19 -6.17 -19.40 18.98
CA GLU A 19 -6.11 -19.98 20.34
C GLU A 19 -7.51 -20.07 20.97
N LEU A 20 -8.33 -19.03 20.81
CA LEU A 20 -9.66 -18.97 21.41
C LEU A 20 -10.63 -20.03 20.86
N VAL A 21 -10.52 -20.36 19.57
CA VAL A 21 -11.42 -21.31 18.89
C VAL A 21 -10.84 -22.71 18.71
N ASP A 22 -9.65 -22.97 19.27
CA ASP A 22 -8.90 -24.22 19.15
C ASP A 22 -8.79 -24.69 17.69
N LEU A 23 -8.37 -23.76 16.82
CA LEU A 23 -8.30 -24.00 15.38
C LEU A 23 -7.17 -24.99 15.05
N ASP A 24 -7.41 -26.00 14.23
CA ASP A 24 -6.39 -26.96 13.84
C ASP A 24 -5.29 -26.33 12.98
N GLY A 25 -4.09 -26.91 12.98
CA GLY A 25 -2.93 -26.33 12.30
C GLY A 25 -3.09 -26.13 10.79
N LEU A 26 -3.90 -26.96 10.12
CA LEU A 26 -4.14 -26.80 8.69
C LEU A 26 -5.08 -25.62 8.41
N SER A 27 -6.14 -25.46 9.21
CA SER A 27 -7.02 -24.30 9.14
C SER A 27 -6.29 -22.99 9.47
N GLN A 28 -5.40 -23.00 10.47
CA GLN A 28 -4.57 -21.85 10.81
C GLN A 28 -3.68 -21.41 9.64
N LEU A 29 -3.05 -22.37 8.95
CA LEU A 29 -2.24 -22.10 7.77
C LEU A 29 -3.06 -21.39 6.68
N TRP A 30 -4.21 -21.95 6.32
CA TRP A 30 -5.06 -21.38 5.27
C TRP A 30 -5.61 -20.00 5.65
N ALA A 31 -6.02 -19.82 6.90
CA ALA A 31 -6.49 -18.53 7.39
C ALA A 31 -5.37 -17.48 7.37
N THR A 32 -4.14 -17.85 7.75
CA THR A 32 -2.97 -16.96 7.71
C THR A 32 -2.62 -16.57 6.28
N LEU A 33 -2.63 -17.52 5.34
CA LEU A 33 -2.40 -17.25 3.92
C LEU A 33 -3.48 -16.31 3.36
N GLY A 34 -4.75 -16.58 3.65
CA GLY A 34 -5.87 -15.73 3.25
C GLY A 34 -5.73 -14.30 3.78
N TRP A 35 -5.37 -14.15 5.07
CA TRP A 35 -5.08 -12.86 5.68
C TRP A 35 -3.97 -12.10 4.94
N HIS A 36 -2.84 -12.76 4.64
CA HIS A 36 -1.72 -12.12 3.95
C HIS A 36 -2.05 -11.73 2.50
N VAL A 37 -2.90 -12.50 1.82
CA VAL A 37 -3.42 -12.13 0.50
C VAL A 37 -4.26 -10.86 0.58
N ILE A 38 -5.18 -10.77 1.55
CA ILE A 38 -6.00 -9.57 1.79
C ILE A 38 -5.11 -8.35 2.07
N VAL A 39 -4.10 -8.51 2.94
CA VAL A 39 -3.12 -7.48 3.24
C VAL A 39 -2.35 -7.04 1.99
N GLY A 40 -1.96 -7.99 1.13
CA GLY A 40 -1.30 -7.72 -0.14
C GLY A 40 -2.15 -6.86 -1.08
N PHE A 41 -3.45 -7.16 -1.20
CA PHE A 41 -4.38 -6.33 -1.99
C PHE A 41 -4.57 -4.94 -1.37
N ALA A 42 -4.67 -4.85 -0.03
CA ALA A 42 -4.83 -3.59 0.68
C ALA A 42 -3.55 -2.72 0.72
N ALA A 43 -2.39 -3.27 0.34
CA ALA A 43 -1.10 -2.59 0.48
C ALA A 43 -1.05 -1.26 -0.29
N GLU A 44 -1.61 -1.22 -1.51
CA GLU A 44 -1.65 -0.01 -2.33
C GLU A 44 -2.58 1.06 -1.72
N ASP A 45 -3.72 0.66 -1.16
CA ASP A 45 -4.63 1.58 -0.46
C ASP A 45 -4.01 2.14 0.82
N LEU A 46 -3.29 1.31 1.58
CA LEU A 46 -2.54 1.72 2.77
C LEU A 46 -1.41 2.68 2.41
N ARG A 47 -0.71 2.45 1.29
CA ARG A 47 0.28 3.39 0.75
C ARG A 47 -0.37 4.72 0.40
N ARG A 48 -1.51 4.71 -0.31
CA ARG A 48 -2.25 5.94 -0.63
C ARG A 48 -2.73 6.65 0.63
N TRP A 49 -3.23 5.92 1.62
CA TRP A 49 -3.66 6.48 2.90
C TRP A 49 -2.52 7.16 3.65
N THR A 50 -1.36 6.51 3.75
CA THR A 50 -0.18 7.11 4.39
C THR A 50 0.33 8.35 3.67
N LEU A 51 0.24 8.40 2.34
CA LEU A 51 0.53 9.61 1.56
C LEU A 51 -0.47 10.74 1.88
N ARG A 52 -1.77 10.43 1.97
CA ARG A 52 -2.81 11.41 2.37
C ARG A 52 -2.55 11.99 3.76
N LEU A 53 -2.17 11.16 4.73
CA LEU A 53 -1.82 11.61 6.09
C LEU A 53 -0.62 12.58 6.11
N ARG A 54 0.24 12.53 5.10
CA ARG A 54 1.38 13.42 4.92
C ARG A 54 1.05 14.66 4.08
N GLY A 55 -0.22 14.86 3.71
CA GLY A 55 -0.67 15.99 2.90
C GLY A 55 -0.47 15.83 1.39
N TYR A 56 -0.07 14.64 0.91
CA TYR A 56 -0.02 14.39 -0.53
C TYR A 56 -1.42 14.07 -1.07
N ALA A 57 -1.71 14.55 -2.28
CA ALA A 57 -2.89 14.20 -3.05
C ALA A 57 -2.48 13.45 -4.32
N LEU A 58 -3.35 12.56 -4.80
CA LEU A 58 -3.18 11.95 -6.11
C LEU A 58 -3.44 13.02 -7.18
N ALA A 59 -2.42 13.37 -7.96
CA ALA A 59 -2.55 14.32 -9.06
C ALA A 59 -3.11 13.65 -10.33
N GLU A 60 -2.47 12.57 -10.77
CA GLU A 60 -2.83 11.86 -12.00
C GLU A 60 -2.29 10.42 -11.96
N ILE A 61 -2.90 9.52 -12.73
CA ILE A 61 -2.35 8.18 -13.01
C ILE A 61 -1.73 8.21 -14.40
N VAL A 62 -0.40 8.08 -14.49
CA VAL A 62 0.33 8.08 -15.76
C VAL A 62 0.84 6.66 -16.06
N ALA A 63 0.28 6.04 -17.08
CA ALA A 63 0.75 4.75 -17.59
C ALA A 63 1.97 4.95 -18.48
N ALA A 64 3.07 4.25 -18.22
CA ALA A 64 4.25 4.19 -19.10
C ALA A 64 5.06 2.92 -18.80
N GLU A 65 6.05 2.64 -19.65
CA GLU A 65 6.90 1.44 -19.56
C GLU A 65 7.82 1.44 -18.32
N ASN A 66 8.13 2.62 -17.78
CA ASN A 66 8.96 2.79 -16.59
C ASN A 66 8.71 4.17 -15.95
N ALA A 67 9.27 4.37 -14.75
CA ALA A 67 9.10 5.61 -13.98
C ALA A 67 9.60 6.86 -14.73
N ALA A 68 10.76 6.79 -15.40
CA ALA A 68 11.32 7.93 -16.13
C ALA A 68 10.48 8.31 -17.37
N ALA A 69 9.81 7.35 -18.01
CA ALA A 69 8.86 7.59 -19.09
C ALA A 69 7.53 8.16 -18.55
N ALA A 70 7.06 7.68 -17.41
CA ALA A 70 5.86 8.21 -16.75
C ALA A 70 6.06 9.65 -16.28
N GLU A 71 7.21 9.98 -15.72
CA GLU A 71 7.57 11.33 -15.29
C GLU A 71 7.61 12.30 -16.47
N ARG A 72 8.23 11.90 -17.60
CA ARG A 72 8.22 12.68 -18.83
C ARG A 72 6.80 12.96 -19.32
N ARG A 73 5.96 11.93 -19.45
CA ARG A 73 4.55 12.10 -19.85
C ARG A 73 3.79 13.02 -18.90
N TYR A 74 4.01 12.89 -17.59
CA TYR A 74 3.37 13.76 -16.60
C TYR A 74 3.69 15.24 -16.84
N PHE A 75 4.98 15.56 -17.07
CA PHE A 75 5.41 16.94 -17.35
C PHE A 75 5.01 17.42 -18.74
N ASP A 76 4.86 16.53 -19.72
CA ASP A 76 4.28 16.87 -21.03
C ASP A 76 2.83 17.36 -20.89
N HIS A 77 2.04 16.76 -19.99
CA HIS A 77 0.69 17.20 -19.67
C HIS A 77 0.64 18.41 -18.71
N HIS A 78 1.69 18.63 -17.91
CA HIS A 78 1.76 19.67 -16.87
C HIS A 78 3.01 20.56 -17.00
N PRO A 79 3.19 21.29 -18.11
CA PRO A 79 4.42 22.06 -18.36
C PRO A 79 4.67 23.17 -17.33
N ALA A 80 3.62 23.69 -16.69
CA ALA A 80 3.73 24.69 -15.62
C ALA A 80 4.38 24.15 -14.33
N MET A 81 4.43 22.82 -14.15
CA MET A 81 5.02 22.16 -12.98
C MET A 81 6.47 21.76 -13.21
N ALA A 82 6.97 21.85 -14.45
CA ALA A 82 8.38 21.64 -14.74
C ALA A 82 9.19 22.82 -14.18
N LYS A 83 10.12 22.54 -13.25
CA LYS A 83 11.08 23.58 -12.81
C LYS A 83 11.94 23.98 -14.01
N PRO A 84 12.12 25.28 -14.30
CA PRO A 84 13.03 25.71 -15.35
C PRO A 84 14.45 25.24 -15.01
N ALA A 85 15.15 24.66 -15.99
CA ALA A 85 16.49 24.09 -15.83
C ALA A 85 17.59 25.14 -15.57
N TRP A 86 17.24 26.42 -15.45
CA TRP A 86 18.15 27.54 -15.18
C TRP A 86 17.68 28.32 -13.96
N ARG A 87 18.30 28.07 -12.80
CA ARG A 87 18.54 29.01 -11.70
C ARG A 87 19.68 28.48 -10.84
#